data_AF-A0A816B0I4-F1
#
_entry.id   AF-A0A816B0I4-F1
#
_cell.length_a   1.000
_cell.length_b   1.000
_cell.length_c   1.000
_cell.angle_alpha   90.00
_cell.angle_beta   90.00
_cell.angle_gamma   90.00
#
_symmetry.space_group_name_H-M   'P 1'
#
loop_
_entity.id
_entity.type
_entity.pdbx_description
1 polymer ?
#
loop_
_entity_poly.entity_id
_entity_poly.type
_entity_poly.pdbx_seq_one_letter_code
_entity_poly.pdbx_strand_id
1 'polypeptide(L)'
;MAVRECHTCTDTLESIIWFCQTLGLLPYNPITKCSNGHNNWCMGQSSRANGKYKWRCREKDCKLTRSIRDGTFFSGSKLEIQQVLDLMFYWPQGVDTHDLILMTFFDDIANLLV
;
A
#
# COMPACT_ATOMS: atom_id res chain seq x y z
N MET A 1 -1.81 -26.79 5.45
CA MET A 1 -0.98 -25.57 5.46
C MET A 1 -0.06 -25.62 4.26
N ALA A 2 -0.25 -24.72 3.29
CA ALA A 2 0.67 -24.48 2.19
C ALA A 2 0.33 -23.11 1.60
N VAL A 3 0.99 -22.06 2.07
CA VAL A 3 0.99 -20.76 1.39
C VAL A 3 1.99 -20.92 0.26
N ARG A 4 1.50 -21.15 -0.96
CA ARG A 4 2.35 -21.12 -2.15
C ARG A 4 2.72 -19.67 -2.41
N GLU A 5 3.94 -19.31 -2.03
CA GLU A 5 4.57 -18.06 -2.38
C GLU A 5 4.75 -18.01 -3.90
N CYS A 6 4.13 -17.02 -4.54
CA CYS A 6 4.32 -16.75 -5.96
C CYS A 6 5.46 -15.73 -6.06
N HIS A 7 6.68 -16.24 -6.09
CA HIS A 7 7.89 -15.48 -6.39
C HIS A 7 8.07 -15.39 -7.90
N THR A 8 7.67 -14.28 -8.51
CA THR A 8 8.22 -13.81 -9.79
C THR A 8 7.87 -12.33 -9.95
N CYS A 9 8.92 -11.50 -10.09
CA CYS A 9 8.97 -10.03 -10.14
C CYS A 9 9.05 -9.34 -8.77
N THR A 10 10.27 -9.08 -8.31
CA THR A 10 10.57 -8.12 -7.25
C THR A 10 10.28 -6.70 -7.76
N ASP A 11 9.01 -6.33 -7.81
CA ASP A 11 8.59 -4.94 -7.90
C ASP A 11 8.89 -4.27 -6.55
N THR A 12 9.63 -3.17 -6.55
CA THR A 12 10.00 -2.37 -5.35
C THR A 12 8.81 -2.11 -4.42
N LEU A 13 7.60 -2.02 -4.98
CA LEU A 13 6.37 -1.72 -4.27
C LEU A 13 5.88 -2.86 -3.36
N GLU A 14 6.11 -4.14 -3.72
CA GLU A 14 5.75 -5.26 -2.84
C GLU A 14 6.66 -5.33 -1.62
N SER A 15 7.97 -5.12 -1.83
CA SER A 15 8.94 -5.01 -0.74
C SER A 15 8.61 -3.84 0.19
N ILE A 16 8.16 -2.72 -0.37
CA ILE A 16 7.67 -1.55 0.39
C ILE A 16 6.43 -1.91 1.22
N ILE A 17 5.45 -2.59 0.62
CA ILE A 17 4.24 -3.01 1.34
C ILE A 17 4.61 -3.97 2.47
N TRP A 18 5.47 -4.94 2.20
CA TRP A 18 5.95 -5.87 3.21
C TRP A 18 6.67 -5.14 4.35
N PHE A 19 7.54 -4.18 4.04
CA PHE A 19 8.22 -3.36 5.04
C PHE A 19 7.23 -2.50 5.86
N CYS A 20 6.21 -1.93 5.21
CA CYS A 20 5.15 -1.22 5.93
C CYS A 20 4.39 -2.15 6.89
N GLN A 21 4.21 -3.43 6.51
CA GLN A 21 3.57 -4.42 7.35
C GLN A 21 4.45 -4.85 8.53
N THR A 22 5.76 -5.00 8.35
CA THR A 22 6.69 -5.33 9.45
C THR A 22 6.72 -4.23 10.51
N LEU A 23 6.56 -2.97 10.09
CA LEU A 23 6.46 -1.81 10.98
C LEU A 23 5.06 -1.61 11.60
N GLY A 24 4.06 -2.41 11.21
CA GLY A 24 2.68 -2.28 11.70
C GLY A 24 1.88 -1.11 11.10
N LEU A 25 2.38 -0.52 10.01
CA LEU A 25 1.76 0.63 9.33
C LEU A 25 0.64 0.20 8.39
N LEU A 26 0.78 -1.01 7.85
CA LEU A 26 -0.25 -1.69 7.10
C LEU A 26 -0.51 -3.04 7.76
N PRO A 27 -1.75 -3.53 7.74
CA PRO A 27 -2.05 -4.83 8.30
C PRO A 27 -1.56 -5.94 7.34
N TYR A 28 -1.10 -7.06 7.90
CA TYR A 28 -0.74 -8.27 7.13
C TYR A 28 -1.95 -8.95 6.48
N ASN A 29 -3.14 -8.74 7.04
CA ASN A 29 -4.42 -9.20 6.53
C ASN A 29 -5.52 -8.21 6.96
N PRO A 30 -6.66 -8.15 6.25
CA PRO A 30 -7.78 -7.33 6.70
C PRO A 30 -8.18 -7.64 8.13
N ILE A 31 -8.37 -6.60 8.94
CA ILE A 31 -8.66 -6.73 10.38
C ILE A 31 -9.99 -7.44 10.62
N THR A 32 -10.92 -7.40 9.66
CA THR A 32 -12.26 -7.94 9.82
C THR A 32 -12.64 -8.91 8.70
N LYS A 33 -13.60 -9.79 9.02
CA LYS A 33 -14.37 -10.54 8.03
C LYS A 33 -14.99 -9.58 7.01
N CYS A 34 -15.24 -10.08 5.80
CA CYS A 34 -16.05 -9.32 4.84
C CYS A 34 -17.49 -9.20 5.34
N SER A 35 -18.30 -8.33 4.72
CA SER A 35 -19.72 -8.17 5.11
C SER A 35 -20.55 -9.44 4.91
N ASN A 36 -20.06 -10.40 4.12
CA ASN A 36 -20.66 -11.73 3.95
C ASN A 36 -20.15 -12.77 4.96
N GLY A 37 -19.32 -12.37 5.94
CA GLY A 37 -18.80 -13.24 6.99
C GLY A 37 -17.57 -14.08 6.63
N HIS A 38 -17.02 -13.95 5.43
CA HIS A 38 -15.83 -14.68 4.99
C HIS A 38 -14.54 -14.07 5.55
N ASN A 39 -13.54 -14.92 5.83
CA ASN A 39 -12.20 -14.52 6.26
C ASN A 39 -11.09 -14.92 5.27
N ASN A 40 -11.46 -15.22 4.02
CA ASN A 40 -10.54 -15.65 2.98
C ASN A 40 -10.15 -14.45 2.11
N TRP A 41 -9.16 -13.70 2.56
CA TRP A 41 -8.67 -12.50 1.88
C TRP A 41 -7.36 -12.75 1.16
N CYS A 42 -7.13 -12.04 0.07
CA CYS A 42 -5.81 -11.93 -0.53
C CYS A 42 -5.53 -10.54 -1.03
N MET A 43 -4.25 -10.18 -1.03
CA MET A 43 -3.81 -8.97 -1.69
C MET A 43 -3.75 -9.21 -3.19
N GLY A 44 -4.12 -8.21 -3.97
CA GLY A 44 -3.96 -8.23 -5.41
C GLY A 44 -3.80 -6.84 -5.98
N GLN A 45 -3.12 -6.78 -7.12
CA GLN A 45 -2.95 -5.53 -7.85
C GLN A 45 -4.27 -5.08 -8.49
N SER A 46 -4.43 -3.77 -8.64
CA SER A 46 -5.61 -3.12 -9.18
C SER A 46 -5.18 -1.92 -10.01
N SER A 47 -5.42 -1.99 -11.32
CA SER A 47 -5.10 -0.91 -12.27
C SER A 47 -5.90 0.39 -12.05
N ARG A 48 -6.97 0.35 -11.23
CA ARG A 48 -7.90 1.47 -11.02
C ARG A 48 -7.82 2.11 -9.63
N ALA A 49 -6.93 1.68 -8.75
CA ALA A 49 -6.85 2.19 -7.38
C ALA A 49 -5.60 3.08 -7.21
N ASN A 50 -5.77 4.28 -6.64
CA ASN A 50 -4.66 5.10 -6.14
C ASN A 50 -3.85 4.24 -5.14
N GLY A 51 -2.66 3.80 -5.54
CA GLY A 51 -1.83 2.90 -4.73
C GLY A 51 -1.81 1.42 -5.14
N LYS A 52 -2.30 1.06 -6.34
CA LYS A 52 -2.10 -0.22 -7.04
C LYS A 52 -2.52 -1.52 -6.32
N TYR A 53 -2.79 -1.55 -5.02
CA TYR A 53 -3.05 -2.77 -4.24
C TYR A 53 -4.34 -2.68 -3.43
N LYS A 54 -5.02 -3.82 -3.33
CA LYS A 54 -6.25 -3.97 -2.55
C LYS A 54 -6.37 -5.37 -1.95
N TRP A 55 -7.11 -5.48 -0.86
CA TRP A 55 -7.60 -6.75 -0.37
C TRP A 55 -8.82 -7.19 -1.17
N ARG A 56 -8.87 -8.46 -1.54
CA ARG A 56 -9.99 -9.09 -2.25
C ARG A 56 -10.40 -10.37 -1.54
N CYS A 57 -11.70 -10.56 -1.36
CA CYS A 57 -12.21 -11.83 -0.87
C CYS A 57 -12.07 -12.90 -1.97
N ARG A 58 -11.52 -14.06 -1.62
CA ARG A 58 -11.35 -15.21 -2.53
C ARG A 58 -12.54 -16.15 -2.56
N GLU A 59 -13.50 -15.96 -1.66
CA GLU A 59 -14.68 -16.82 -1.63
C GLU A 59 -15.45 -16.71 -2.95
N LYS A 60 -15.95 -17.86 -3.43
CA LYS A 60 -16.65 -17.90 -4.71
C LYS A 60 -17.83 -16.92 -4.67
N ASP A 61 -18.00 -16.16 -5.75
CA ASP A 61 -19.04 -15.13 -5.91
C ASP A 61 -18.94 -13.91 -4.95
N CYS A 62 -17.98 -13.90 -4.01
CA CYS A 62 -17.72 -12.74 -3.16
C CYS A 62 -16.81 -11.73 -3.87
N LYS A 63 -17.39 -10.66 -4.41
CA LYS A 63 -16.66 -9.62 -5.16
C LYS A 63 -16.16 -8.46 -4.28
N LEU A 64 -16.23 -8.61 -2.96
CA LEU A 64 -15.86 -7.57 -2.02
C LEU A 64 -14.36 -7.29 -2.05
N THR A 65 -14.03 -6.00 -2.02
CA THR A 65 -12.67 -5.49 -1.97
C THR A 65 -12.54 -4.46 -0.86
N ARG A 66 -11.32 -4.29 -0.34
CA ARG A 66 -10.98 -3.31 0.68
C ARG A 66 -9.64 -2.66 0.38
N SER A 67 -9.43 -1.45 0.88
CA SER A 67 -8.13 -0.81 0.79
C SER A 67 -7.14 -1.58 1.65
N ILE A 68 -5.87 -1.67 1.21
CA ILE A 68 -4.81 -2.22 2.07
C ILE A 68 -4.56 -1.38 3.32
N ARG A 69 -5.11 -0.17 3.38
CA ARG A 69 -4.97 0.80 4.48
C ARG A 69 -6.16 0.80 5.44
N ASP A 70 -7.20 -0.01 5.17
CA ASP A 70 -8.40 -0.01 5.99
C ASP A 70 -8.05 -0.39 7.44
N GLY A 71 -8.46 0.45 8.38
CA GLY A 71 -8.18 0.29 9.81
C GLY A 71 -6.79 0.74 10.26
N THR A 72 -6.07 1.50 9.43
CA THR A 72 -4.84 2.20 9.82
C THR A 72 -5.06 3.72 9.84
N PHE A 73 -4.06 4.48 10.30
CA PHE A 73 -4.06 5.94 10.23
C PHE A 73 -4.27 6.48 8.80
N PHE A 74 -3.85 5.72 7.78
CA PHE A 74 -3.98 6.11 6.37
C PHE A 74 -5.30 5.65 5.71
N SER A 75 -6.27 5.18 6.50
CA SER A 75 -7.58 4.77 6.01
C SER A 75 -8.29 5.93 5.31
N GLY A 76 -8.83 5.68 4.11
CA GLY A 76 -9.54 6.69 3.31
C GLY A 76 -8.67 7.76 2.64
N SER A 77 -7.35 7.76 2.85
CA SER A 77 -6.45 8.70 2.18
C SER A 77 -6.36 8.42 0.67
N LYS A 78 -6.20 9.48 -0.13
CA LYS A 78 -5.97 9.38 -1.58
C LYS A 78 -4.50 9.28 -1.97
N LEU A 79 -3.61 9.32 -0.96
CA LEU A 79 -2.17 9.27 -1.13
C LEU A 79 -1.75 7.99 -1.84
N GLU A 80 -0.66 8.01 -2.58
CA GLU A 80 0.00 6.78 -3.00
C GLU A 80 0.79 6.17 -1.85
N ILE A 81 1.09 4.87 -1.94
CA ILE A 81 1.84 4.19 -0.87
C ILE A 81 3.27 4.73 -0.74
N GLN A 82 3.86 5.19 -1.85
CA GLN A 82 5.14 5.90 -1.84
C GLN A 82 5.04 7.21 -1.05
N GLN A 83 4.02 8.03 -1.33
CA GLN A 83 3.80 9.28 -0.59
C GLN A 83 3.57 9.05 0.91
N VAL A 84 2.93 7.94 1.28
CA VAL A 84 2.79 7.52 2.67
C VAL A 84 4.17 7.24 3.29
N LEU A 85 5.04 6.52 2.59
CA LEU A 85 6.42 6.29 3.05
C LEU A 85 7.21 7.59 3.20
N ASP A 86 7.12 8.47 2.21
CA ASP A 86 7.86 9.73 2.22
C ASP A 86 7.43 10.57 3.43
N LEU A 87 6.12 10.75 3.63
CA LEU A 87 5.60 11.43 4.82
C LEU A 87 6.15 10.81 6.10
N MET A 88 6.21 9.50 6.20
CA MET A 88 6.71 8.82 7.39
C MET A 88 8.22 8.96 7.60
N PHE A 89 9.01 8.95 6.54
CA PHE A 89 10.46 9.09 6.61
C PHE A 89 10.87 10.51 6.98
N TYR A 90 10.21 11.51 6.40
CA TYR A 90 10.56 12.92 6.55
C TYR A 90 9.90 13.59 7.77
N TRP A 91 8.75 13.10 8.24
CA TRP A 91 8.07 13.61 9.45
C TRP A 91 8.96 13.73 10.69
N PRO A 92 9.74 12.69 11.10
CA PRO A 92 10.61 12.80 12.28
C PRO A 92 11.84 13.69 12.07
N GLN A 93 12.15 14.08 10.83
CA GLN A 93 13.32 14.88 10.50
C GLN A 93 13.05 16.39 10.58
N GLY A 94 11.81 16.80 10.90
CA GLY A 94 11.42 18.21 10.99
C GLY A 94 11.48 18.93 9.64
N VAL A 95 11.46 18.17 8.55
CA VAL A 95 11.43 18.71 7.19
C VAL A 95 10.01 19.18 6.92
N ASP A 96 9.85 20.50 6.72
CA ASP A 96 8.54 21.07 6.44
C ASP A 96 7.98 20.52 5.13
N THR A 97 6.65 20.36 5.06
CA THR A 97 5.94 19.81 3.87
C THR A 97 6.24 20.55 2.57
N HIS A 98 6.76 21.78 2.63
CA HIS A 98 7.20 22.54 1.47
C HIS A 98 8.49 21.97 0.84
N ASP A 99 9.43 21.49 1.66
CA ASP A 99 10.70 20.93 1.19
C ASP A 99 10.51 19.55 0.55
N LEU A 100 9.51 18.80 1.03
CA LEU A 100 9.06 17.52 0.45
C LEU A 100 8.52 17.66 -0.98
N ILE A 101 7.78 18.73 -1.25
CA ILE A 101 7.27 19.02 -2.60
C ILE A 101 8.44 19.35 -3.53
N LEU A 102 9.45 20.08 -3.05
CA LEU A 102 10.61 20.41 -3.86
C LEU A 102 11.45 19.17 -4.19
N MET A 103 11.73 18.29 -3.22
CA MET A 103 12.52 17.08 -3.50
C MET A 103 11.82 16.11 -4.46
N THR A 104 10.51 15.92 -4.32
CA THR A 104 9.73 15.06 -5.24
C THR A 104 9.63 15.64 -6.65
N PHE A 105 9.50 16.95 -6.82
CA PHE A 105 9.53 17.60 -8.15
C PHE A 105 10.92 17.62 -8.78
N PHE A 106 12.00 17.72 -7.99
CA PHE A 106 13.36 17.70 -8.54
C PHE A 106 13.76 16.32 -9.05
N ASP A 107 13.31 15.24 -8.41
CA ASP A 107 13.51 13.88 -8.92
C ASP A 107 12.76 13.64 -10.25
N ASP A 108 11.57 14.23 -10.44
CA ASP A 108 10.86 14.18 -11.71
C ASP A 108 11.57 14.98 -12.82
N ILE A 109 12.18 16.13 -12.50
CA ILE A 109 12.97 16.93 -13.47
C ILE A 109 14.30 16.25 -13.79
N ALA A 110 14.96 15.62 -12.81
CA ALA A 110 16.22 14.90 -13.02
C ALA A 110 16.04 13.70 -13.96
N ASN A 111 14.89 13.02 -13.90
CA ASN A 111 14.54 11.92 -14.80
C ASN A 111 14.05 12.37 -16.19
N LEU A 112 13.80 13.68 -16.39
CA LEU A 112 13.44 14.28 -17.68
C LEU A 112 14.65 14.88 -18.42
N LEU A 113 15.84 14.90 -17.79
CA LEU A 113 17.09 15.44 -18.33
C LEU A 113 18.17 14.36 -18.58
N VAL A 114 17.78 13.08 -18.57
CA VAL A 114 18.61 11.95 -19.03
C VAL A 114 17.98 11.32 -20.27
#